data_AF-A0A6A8LH76-F1
#
_entry.id   AF-A0A6A8LH76-F1
#
_cell.length_a   1.000
_cell.length_b   1.000
_cell.length_c   1.000
_cell.angle_alpha   90.00
_cell.angle_beta   90.00
_cell.angle_gamma   90.00
#
_symmetry.space_group_name_H-M   'P 1'
#
loop_
_entity.id
_entity.type
_entity.pdbx_description
1 polymer ?
#
loop_
_entity_poly.entity_id
_entity_poly.type
_entity_poly.pdbx_seq_one_letter_code
_entity_poly.pdbx_strand_id
1 'polypeptide(L)'
;MHEILTNPLVIAAVIGIISAIFGKKNKDEKRPPGTRPENQTKKQDQKQPQKEHKPEAEELPAVSEENPFEKKRREAEKRLAETEQMFNGLEHKLTSQRARNASLKKSALKINKETAVQGIIFSEVLGPPRAKKPHRTMRSIGKK
;
A
#
# COMPACT_ATOMS: atom_id res chain seq x y z
N MET A 1 -6.42 -27.07 5.67
CA MET A 1 -6.89 -25.68 5.46
C MET A 1 -7.59 -25.07 6.68
N HIS A 2 -8.19 -25.84 7.62
CA HIS A 2 -8.95 -25.30 8.75
C HIS A 2 -8.15 -24.97 10.03
N GLU A 3 -6.83 -25.23 10.06
CA GLU A 3 -6.01 -25.07 11.28
C GLU A 3 -5.53 -23.64 11.53
N ILE A 4 -5.65 -22.74 10.55
CA ILE A 4 -5.19 -21.35 10.67
C ILE A 4 -6.22 -20.50 11.46
N LEU A 5 -7.48 -20.95 11.49
CA LEU A 5 -8.60 -20.27 12.15
C LEU A 5 -8.92 -20.80 13.56
N THR A 6 -8.13 -21.74 14.10
CA THR A 6 -8.31 -22.25 15.47
C THR A 6 -7.43 -21.54 16.49
N ASN A 7 -6.39 -20.83 16.04
CA ASN A 7 -5.52 -20.07 16.93
C ASN A 7 -6.15 -18.69 17.22
N PRO A 8 -6.56 -18.41 18.48
CA PRO A 8 -7.21 -17.14 18.83
C PRO A 8 -6.34 -15.92 18.51
N LEU A 9 -5.01 -16.08 18.53
CA LEU A 9 -4.05 -15.03 18.21
C LEU A 9 -4.04 -14.71 16.71
N VAL A 10 -4.22 -15.73 15.86
CA VAL A 10 -4.32 -15.56 14.40
C VAL A 10 -5.67 -14.94 14.02
N ILE A 11 -6.75 -15.36 14.66
CA ILE A 11 -8.09 -14.78 14.45
C ILE A 11 -8.07 -13.28 14.79
N ALA A 12 -7.50 -12.90 15.93
CA ALA A 12 -7.39 -11.50 16.34
C ALA A 12 -6.56 -10.66 15.36
N ALA A 13 -5.46 -11.21 14.84
CA ALA A 13 -4.63 -10.53 13.85
C ALA A 13 -5.39 -10.32 12.51
N VAL A 14 -6.12 -11.33 12.03
CA VAL A 14 -6.90 -11.23 10.79
C VAL A 14 -8.04 -10.23 10.94
N ILE A 15 -8.79 -10.26 12.05
CA ILE A 15 -9.84 -9.28 12.35
C ILE A 15 -9.24 -7.87 12.45
N GLY A 16 -8.08 -7.72 13.08
CA GLY A 16 -7.38 -6.43 13.17
C GLY A 16 -7.01 -5.86 11.80
N ILE A 17 -6.51 -6.70 10.89
CA ILE A 17 -6.16 -6.30 9.52
C ILE A 17 -7.43 -5.92 8.74
N ILE A 18 -8.47 -6.74 8.79
CA ILE A 18 -9.74 -6.45 8.11
C ILE A 18 -10.37 -5.17 8.68
N SER A 19 -10.35 -5.00 10.00
CA SER A 19 -10.90 -3.80 10.66
C SER A 19 -10.04 -2.55 10.41
N ALA A 20 -8.74 -2.66 10.17
CA ALA A 20 -7.91 -1.52 9.77
C ALA A 20 -8.20 -1.07 8.33
N ILE A 21 -8.54 -2.02 7.45
CA ILE A 21 -8.85 -1.75 6.03
C ILE A 21 -10.28 -1.25 5.86
N PHE A 22 -11.25 -1.84 6.58
CA PHE A 22 -12.68 -1.54 6.45
C PHE A 22 -13.23 -0.59 7.53
N GLY A 23 -12.55 -0.46 8.68
CA GLY A 23 -13.02 0.37 9.81
C GLY A 23 -12.78 1.87 9.65
N LYS A 24 -12.22 2.31 8.51
CA LYS A 24 -12.06 3.74 8.21
C LYS A 24 -13.25 4.29 7.42
N LYS A 25 -14.47 4.15 7.96
CA LYS A 25 -15.59 5.00 7.58
C LYS A 25 -16.57 5.15 8.75
N ASN A 26 -16.90 6.42 9.03
CA ASN A 26 -17.85 6.92 10.04
C ASN A 26 -17.29 7.01 11.45
N LYS A 27 -16.36 7.96 11.63
CA LYS A 27 -16.24 8.65 12.91
C LYS A 27 -17.25 9.80 12.86
N ASP A 28 -18.49 9.48 13.21
CA ASP A 28 -19.60 10.44 13.24
C ASP A 28 -19.29 11.54 14.25
N GLU A 29 -19.16 12.74 13.69
CA GLU A 29 -19.08 14.02 14.36
C GLU A 29 -20.43 14.30 15.00
N LYS A 30 -20.51 14.17 16.33
CA LYS A 30 -21.65 14.67 17.12
C LYS A 30 -21.68 16.20 17.03
N ARG A 31 -22.63 16.77 16.28
CA ARG A 31 -23.12 18.16 16.47
C ARG A 31 -24.66 18.20 16.36
N PRO A 32 -25.35 19.02 17.18
CA PRO A 32 -26.82 19.02 17.34
C PRO A 32 -27.56 19.80 16.24
N PRO A 33 -28.90 19.66 16.12
CA PRO A 33 -29.68 20.14 14.99
C PRO A 33 -30.11 21.60 15.16
N GLY A 34 -30.12 22.36 14.05
CA GLY A 34 -30.58 23.74 14.02
C GLY A 34 -31.17 24.13 12.66
N THR A 35 -32.50 24.21 12.63
CA THR A 35 -33.30 25.24 11.93
C THR A 35 -33.44 25.16 10.39
N ARG A 36 -34.52 24.48 9.95
CA ARG A 36 -35.40 24.87 8.80
C ARG A 36 -36.16 26.18 9.18
N PRO A 37 -36.93 26.89 8.32
CA PRO A 37 -37.44 26.57 6.97
C PRO A 37 -37.35 27.79 6.00
N GLU A 38 -37.84 27.80 4.76
CA GLU A 38 -39.26 27.86 4.40
C GLU A 38 -39.43 28.07 2.88
N ASN A 39 -40.53 27.53 2.34
CA ASN A 39 -41.38 28.16 1.31
C ASN A 39 -40.83 28.28 -0.13
N GLN A 40 -41.55 27.93 -1.21
CA GLN A 40 -43.00 27.92 -1.44
C GLN A 40 -43.38 26.86 -2.49
N THR A 41 -44.50 26.20 -2.25
CA THR A 41 -45.30 25.48 -3.24
C THR A 41 -46.42 26.39 -3.73
N LYS A 42 -46.70 26.40 -5.04
CA LYS A 42 -48.01 26.68 -5.70
C LYS A 42 -47.75 26.83 -7.21
N LYS A 43 -48.61 26.47 -8.16
CA LYS A 43 -49.72 25.52 -8.36
C LYS A 43 -50.22 25.84 -9.79
N GLN A 44 -50.67 24.81 -10.53
CA GLN A 44 -51.71 24.88 -11.59
C GLN A 44 -51.35 25.64 -12.89
N ASP A 45 -51.85 25.32 -14.09
CA ASP A 45 -53.03 24.56 -14.53
C ASP A 45 -52.91 24.19 -16.04
N GLN A 46 -53.52 23.04 -16.40
CA GLN A 46 -54.31 22.73 -17.62
C GLN A 46 -53.83 23.06 -19.06
N LYS A 47 -53.66 21.99 -19.88
CA LYS A 47 -54.60 21.60 -20.98
C LYS A 47 -54.04 20.41 -21.80
N GLN A 48 -54.83 19.35 -21.90
CA GLN A 48 -54.79 18.32 -22.98
C GLN A 48 -55.85 18.72 -24.03
N PRO A 49 -55.75 18.35 -25.34
CA PRO A 49 -55.86 16.94 -25.73
C PRO A 49 -55.11 16.47 -27.01
N GLN A 50 -54.95 15.14 -27.06
CA GLN A 50 -54.92 14.25 -28.24
C GLN A 50 -53.82 14.41 -29.30
N LYS A 51 -52.97 13.37 -29.38
CA LYS A 51 -52.94 12.44 -30.54
C LYS A 51 -52.08 11.22 -30.21
N GLU A 52 -52.72 10.06 -30.20
CA GLU A 52 -52.05 8.77 -30.30
C GLU A 52 -51.30 8.71 -31.63
N HIS A 53 -49.97 8.68 -31.58
CA HIS A 53 -49.16 8.09 -32.63
C HIS A 53 -48.17 7.13 -31.96
N LYS A 54 -48.54 5.86 -32.07
CA LYS A 54 -47.69 4.67 -31.96
C LYS A 54 -46.30 4.95 -32.55
N PRO A 55 -45.20 4.84 -31.79
CA PRO A 55 -43.88 4.78 -32.39
C PRO A 55 -43.71 3.40 -33.00
N GLU A 56 -43.84 3.38 -34.32
CA GLU A 56 -43.33 2.38 -35.24
C GLU A 56 -41.87 2.07 -34.87
N ALA A 57 -41.63 0.80 -34.59
CA ALA A 57 -40.31 0.28 -34.28
C ALA A 57 -39.59 0.00 -35.61
N GLU A 58 -38.68 0.88 -35.99
CA GLU A 58 -37.69 0.71 -37.06
C GLU A 58 -36.75 1.92 -36.97
N GLU A 59 -35.43 1.85 -36.92
CA GLU A 59 -34.46 0.79 -37.08
C GLU A 59 -33.19 1.42 -36.47
N LEU A 60 -32.65 0.89 -35.37
CA LEU A 60 -31.36 1.39 -34.88
C LEU A 60 -30.29 0.82 -35.82
N PRO A 61 -29.41 1.65 -36.42
CA PRO A 61 -28.27 1.11 -37.14
C PRO A 61 -27.47 0.27 -36.15
N ALA A 62 -27.19 -0.97 -36.52
CA ALA A 62 -26.33 -1.87 -35.79
C ALA A 62 -24.91 -1.28 -35.76
N VAL A 63 -24.68 -0.33 -34.85
CA VAL A 63 -23.34 0.09 -34.49
C VAL A 63 -22.79 -1.06 -33.67
N SER A 64 -21.90 -1.83 -34.29
CA SER A 64 -20.97 -2.71 -33.60
C SER A 64 -20.07 -1.84 -32.70
N GLU A 65 -20.63 -1.32 -31.62
CA GLU A 65 -19.87 -0.67 -30.55
C GLU A 65 -19.25 -1.77 -29.74
N GLU A 66 -17.96 -2.03 -29.97
CA GLU A 66 -17.14 -2.70 -28.98
C GLU A 66 -17.37 -2.01 -27.62
N ASN A 67 -18.01 -2.73 -26.70
CA ASN A 67 -18.46 -2.21 -25.42
C ASN A 67 -17.31 -1.43 -24.75
N PRO A 68 -17.47 -0.14 -24.39
CA PRO A 68 -16.40 0.65 -23.77
C PRO A 68 -15.90 0.03 -22.45
N PHE A 69 -16.74 -0.80 -21.82
CA PHE A 69 -16.39 -1.65 -20.69
C PHE A 69 -15.35 -2.74 -21.03
N GLU A 70 -15.45 -3.39 -22.18
CA GLU A 70 -14.49 -4.42 -22.60
C GLU A 70 -13.12 -3.83 -22.89
N LYS A 71 -13.07 -2.63 -23.49
CA LYS A 71 -11.80 -1.90 -23.72
C LYS A 71 -11.09 -1.58 -22.42
N LYS A 72 -11.82 -1.01 -21.44
CA LYS A 72 -11.28 -0.72 -20.10
C LYS A 72 -10.84 -1.98 -19.37
N ARG A 73 -11.59 -3.09 -19.49
CA ARG A 73 -11.23 -4.37 -18.89
C ARG A 73 -9.91 -4.91 -19.46
N ARG A 74 -9.77 -4.92 -20.79
CA ARG A 74 -8.52 -5.36 -21.45
C ARG A 74 -7.33 -4.48 -21.07
N GLU A 75 -7.52 -3.17 -20.94
CA GLU A 75 -6.47 -2.25 -20.51
C GLU A 75 -6.06 -2.48 -19.05
N ALA A 76 -7.02 -2.74 -18.15
CA ALA A 76 -6.75 -3.08 -16.76
C ALA A 76 -6.02 -4.43 -16.63
N GLU A 77 -6.43 -5.44 -17.41
CA GLU A 77 -5.77 -6.75 -17.45
C GLU A 77 -4.32 -6.65 -17.94
N LYS A 78 -4.05 -5.84 -18.98
CA LYS A 78 -2.69 -5.57 -19.45
C LYS A 78 -1.82 -4.90 -18.37
N ARG A 79 -2.36 -3.87 -17.70
CA ARG A 79 -1.66 -3.20 -16.60
C ARG A 79 -1.33 -4.15 -15.46
N LEU A 80 -2.27 -5.03 -15.08
CA LEU A 80 -2.03 -6.04 -14.04
C LEU A 80 -0.92 -7.01 -14.44
N ALA A 81 -0.95 -7.51 -15.67
CA ALA A 81 0.09 -8.42 -16.18
C ALA A 81 1.48 -7.76 -16.19
N GLU A 82 1.58 -6.50 -16.60
CA GLU A 82 2.84 -5.74 -16.56
C GLU A 82 3.35 -5.55 -15.12
N THR A 83 2.45 -5.20 -14.19
CA THR A 83 2.83 -5.05 -12.78
C THR A 83 3.28 -6.37 -12.16
N GLU A 84 2.60 -7.48 -12.45
CA GLU A 84 2.97 -8.80 -11.92
C GLU A 84 4.36 -9.21 -12.42
N GLN A 85 4.66 -9.00 -13.69
CA GLN A 85 6.00 -9.26 -14.23
C GLN A 85 7.08 -8.41 -13.55
N MET A 86 6.79 -7.12 -13.30
CA MET A 86 7.70 -6.23 -12.59
C MET A 86 7.90 -6.66 -11.13
N PHE A 87 6.83 -7.01 -10.42
CA PHE A 87 6.87 -7.49 -9.04
C PHE A 87 7.67 -8.78 -8.92
N ASN A 88 7.42 -9.77 -9.79
CA ASN A 88 8.17 -11.03 -9.80
C ASN A 88 9.67 -10.78 -10.01
N GLY A 89 10.04 -9.90 -10.94
CA GLY A 89 11.43 -9.51 -11.17
C GLY A 89 12.08 -8.81 -9.96
N LEU A 90 11.33 -7.97 -9.25
CA LEU A 90 11.78 -7.30 -8.03
C LEU A 90 11.95 -8.28 -6.86
N GLU A 91 11.02 -9.23 -6.68
CA GLU A 91 11.11 -10.25 -5.64
C GLU A 91 12.34 -11.14 -5.83
N HIS A 92 12.64 -11.57 -7.06
CA HIS A 92 13.86 -12.33 -7.36
C HIS A 92 15.14 -11.53 -7.06
N LYS A 93 15.15 -10.22 -7.32
CA LYS A 93 16.28 -9.34 -6.98
C LYS A 93 16.43 -9.17 -5.46
N LEU A 94 15.34 -8.96 -4.74
CA LEU A 94 15.36 -8.80 -3.28
C LEU A 94 15.77 -10.09 -2.57
N THR A 95 15.25 -11.24 -3.00
CA THR A 95 15.59 -12.55 -2.43
C THR A 95 17.06 -12.90 -2.67
N SER A 96 17.57 -12.70 -3.89
CA SER A 96 18.99 -12.91 -4.21
C SER A 96 19.91 -11.95 -3.44
N GLN A 97 19.54 -10.68 -3.30
CA GLN A 97 20.28 -9.71 -2.49
C GLN A 97 20.27 -10.08 -1.00
N ARG A 98 19.12 -10.54 -0.47
CA ARG A 98 19.00 -11.02 0.91
C ARG A 98 19.87 -12.26 1.16
N ALA A 99 19.89 -13.21 0.22
CA ALA A 99 20.73 -14.41 0.31
C ALA A 99 22.22 -14.05 0.28
N ARG A 100 22.64 -13.14 -0.60
CA ARG A 100 24.02 -12.61 -0.62
C ARG A 100 24.38 -11.95 0.70
N ASN A 101 23.54 -11.06 1.22
CA ASN A 101 23.77 -10.38 2.51
C ASN A 101 23.83 -11.36 3.68
N ALA A 102 22.99 -12.39 3.70
CA ALA A 102 23.04 -13.44 4.72
C ALA A 102 24.34 -14.25 4.66
N SER A 103 24.84 -14.54 3.46
CA SER A 103 26.14 -15.21 3.26
C SER A 103 27.31 -14.36 3.75
N LEU A 104 27.32 -13.05 3.41
CA LEU A 104 28.34 -12.10 3.86
C LEU A 104 28.35 -11.93 5.38
N LYS A 105 27.17 -11.94 6.03
CA LYS A 105 27.09 -11.93 7.50
C LYS A 105 27.65 -13.20 8.12
N LYS A 106 27.42 -14.36 7.51
CA LYS A 106 27.97 -15.64 8.00
C LYS A 106 29.48 -15.72 7.86
N SER A 107 30.08 -15.19 6.78
CA SER A 107 31.54 -15.16 6.64
C SER A 107 32.18 -14.16 7.60
N ALA A 108 31.56 -13.00 7.84
CA ALA A 108 32.03 -12.01 8.81
C ALA A 108 32.02 -12.53 10.26
N LEU A 109 31.16 -13.50 10.59
CA LEU A 109 31.09 -14.13 11.90
C LEU A 109 32.09 -15.27 12.10
N LYS A 110 32.78 -15.72 11.04
CA LYS A 110 33.86 -16.71 11.16
C LYS A 110 35.15 -16.01 11.56
N ILE A 111 35.32 -15.81 12.86
CA ILE A 111 36.55 -15.26 13.43
C ILE A 111 37.46 -16.41 13.86
N ASN A 112 38.69 -16.45 13.33
CA ASN A 112 39.71 -17.41 13.75
C ASN A 112 40.30 -17.01 15.10
N LYS A 113 40.78 -17.99 15.88
CA LYS A 113 41.33 -17.76 17.22
C LYS A 113 42.51 -16.79 17.19
N GLU A 114 43.40 -16.93 16.21
CA GLU A 114 44.58 -16.10 16.00
C GLU A 114 44.18 -14.65 15.69
N THR A 115 43.17 -14.45 14.84
CA THR A 115 42.64 -13.13 14.49
C THR A 115 42.00 -12.44 15.70
N ALA A 116 41.31 -13.18 16.56
CA ALA A 116 40.76 -12.64 17.80
C ALA A 116 41.86 -12.18 18.77
N VAL A 117 42.89 -13.00 18.97
CA VAL A 117 44.06 -12.66 19.81
C VAL A 117 44.79 -11.44 19.25
N GLN A 118 45.03 -11.41 17.95
CA GLN A 118 45.66 -10.27 17.28
C GLN A 118 44.82 -8.98 17.43
N GLY A 119 43.49 -9.09 17.37
CA GLY A 119 42.58 -7.97 17.62
C GLY A 119 42.71 -7.41 19.04
N ILE A 120 42.88 -8.28 20.04
CA ILE A 120 43.12 -7.88 21.44
C ILE A 120 44.47 -7.16 21.55
N ILE A 121 45.54 -7.75 20.99
CA ILE A 121 46.88 -7.13 21.02
C ILE A 121 46.85 -5.74 20.36
N PHE A 122 46.23 -5.62 19.18
CA PHE A 122 46.10 -4.33 18.52
C PHE A 122 45.22 -3.35 19.30
N SER A 123 44.23 -3.81 20.06
CA SER A 123 43.45 -2.93 20.93
C SER A 123 44.28 -2.35 22.08
N GLU A 124 45.27 -3.10 22.58
CA GLU A 124 46.22 -2.63 23.58
C GLU A 124 47.23 -1.64 22.96
N VAL A 125 47.81 -2.00 21.82
CA VAL A 125 48.83 -1.18 21.15
C VAL A 125 48.28 0.14 20.62
N LEU A 126 47.09 0.13 20.00
CA LEU A 126 46.46 1.32 19.44
C LEU A 126 45.75 2.17 20.49
N GLY A 127 45.46 1.59 21.66
CA GLY A 127 44.72 2.23 22.74
C GLY A 127 43.22 2.41 22.42
N PRO A 128 42.51 3.22 23.23
CA PRO A 128 41.06 3.40 23.08
C PRO A 128 40.72 3.97 21.70
N PRO A 129 39.55 3.58 21.13
CA PRO A 129 39.19 3.96 19.77
C PRO A 129 39.18 5.48 19.64
N ARG A 130 39.80 6.00 18.58
CA ARG A 130 39.87 7.44 18.28
C ARG A 130 38.49 8.10 18.22
N ALA A 131 37.42 7.33 18.00
CA ALA A 131 36.03 7.78 18.12
C ALA A 131 35.70 8.40 19.49
N LYS A 132 36.30 7.93 20.60
CA LYS A 132 36.12 8.53 21.93
C LYS A 132 36.82 9.88 22.07
N LYS A 133 37.83 10.18 21.24
CA LYS A 133 38.56 11.45 21.21
C LYS A 133 38.70 11.94 19.76
N PRO A 134 37.61 12.44 19.13
CA PRO A 134 37.66 12.95 17.76
C PRO A 134 38.67 14.10 17.61
N HIS A 135 39.29 14.23 16.42
CA HIS A 135 40.18 15.37 16.14
C HIS A 135 39.44 16.69 16.30
N ARG A 136 40.19 17.74 16.65
CA ARG A 136 39.67 19.10 16.86
C ARG A 136 38.81 19.58 15.68
N THR A 137 39.19 19.22 14.46
CA THR A 137 38.47 19.55 13.21
C THR A 137 37.06 18.95 13.12
N MET A 138 36.80 17.82 13.79
CA MET A 138 35.49 17.15 13.78
C MET A 138 34.57 17.59 14.92
N ARG A 139 35.12 18.16 16.01
CA ARG A 139 34.34 18.57 17.18
C ARG A 139 33.42 19.77 16.91
N SER A 140 33.74 20.59 15.91
CA SER A 140 32.95 21.78 15.55
C SER A 140 31.70 21.45 14.75
N ILE A 141 31.62 20.27 14.11
CA ILE A 141 30.50 19.87 13.25
C ILE A 141 29.26 19.49 14.07
N GLY A 142 29.41 18.98 15.29
CA GLY A 142 28.30 18.57 16.16
C GLY A 142 27.72 19.66 17.07
N LYS A 143 28.14 20.92 16.90
CA LYS A 143 27.67 22.07 17.71
C LYS A 143 26.76 23.04 16.94
N LYS A 144 26.11 22.57 15.87
CA LYS A 144 25.09 23.33 15.14
C LYS A 144 23.72 22.73 15.37
#